data_AF-A0A969NGI0-F1
#
_entry.id   AF-A0A969NGI0-F1
#
_cell.length_a   1.000
_cell.length_b   1.000
_cell.length_c   1.000
_cell.angle_alpha   90.00
_cell.angle_beta   90.00
_cell.angle_gamma   90.00
#
_symmetry.space_group_name_H-M   'P 1'
#
loop_
_entity.id
_entity.type
_entity.pdbx_description
1 polymer ?
#
loop_
_entity_poly.entity_id
_entity_poly.type
_entity_poly.pdbx_seq_one_letter_code
_entity_poly.pdbx_strand_id
1 'polypeptide(L)'
;MVTMSKLVLCACKRGKKISRQKLSDWLHELDNQNVAYTLVDDLCGLAAKGKIELSDVSDGEKTVFIGCQPKAMRNLLKNAGIQVDENKFDFKNAKETPFDFLKENDFSKGQSKQITYDKDWKPWYPVLDYSLCTSCQKCMNFCLFGVYTLSDEGKVIVENPENCKDLCPACARTCPQGAIVFPKHHDSPIDGGEGEFKDDAGSLLTQIQKSNDVYQLFGKQKKSFRCFII
;
A
#
# COMPACT_ATOMS: atom_id res chain seq x y z
N MET A 1 2.75 -22.34 27.10
CA MET A 1 1.48 -22.17 26.34
C MET A 1 1.86 -21.62 24.98
N VAL A 2 1.51 -22.31 23.90
CA VAL A 2 1.69 -21.75 22.54
C VAL A 2 0.65 -20.66 22.39
N THR A 3 1.08 -19.40 22.34
CA THR A 3 0.18 -18.27 22.05
C THR A 3 -0.20 -18.34 20.58
N MET A 4 -1.45 -18.71 20.33
CA MET A 4 -2.03 -18.74 18.99
C MET A 4 -2.14 -17.31 18.46
N SER A 5 -1.80 -17.10 17.19
CA SER A 5 -1.88 -15.77 16.59
C SER A 5 -3.26 -15.53 15.99
N LYS A 6 -3.69 -14.26 15.97
CA LYS A 6 -4.85 -13.84 15.17
C LYS A 6 -4.47 -13.69 13.71
N LEU A 7 -5.43 -13.97 12.83
CA LEU A 7 -5.27 -13.78 11.39
C LEU A 7 -6.20 -12.68 10.88
N VAL A 8 -5.62 -11.71 10.17
CA VAL A 8 -6.36 -10.68 9.44
C VAL A 8 -5.99 -10.76 7.97
N LEU A 9 -6.99 -10.80 7.10
CA LEU A 9 -6.83 -10.83 5.64
C LEU A 9 -7.46 -9.58 5.03
N CYS A 10 -6.70 -8.75 4.33
CA CYS A 10 -7.27 -7.66 3.54
C CYS A 10 -7.53 -8.12 2.11
N ALA A 11 -8.79 -8.21 1.69
CA ALA A 11 -9.20 -8.66 0.37
C ALA A 11 -8.82 -7.70 -0.77
N CYS A 12 -8.54 -6.42 -0.45
CA CYS A 12 -8.24 -5.37 -1.41
C CYS A 12 -9.27 -5.31 -2.55
N LYS A 13 -10.57 -5.40 -2.23
CA LYS A 13 -11.70 -5.61 -3.16
C LYS A 13 -11.72 -4.64 -4.35
N ARG A 14 -11.32 -3.38 -4.15
CA ARG A 14 -11.22 -2.36 -5.22
C ARG A 14 -9.87 -2.35 -5.95
N GLY A 15 -8.78 -2.66 -5.25
CA GLY A 15 -7.42 -2.54 -5.76
C GLY A 15 -6.88 -3.77 -6.47
N LYS A 16 -7.50 -4.93 -6.24
CA LYS A 16 -7.12 -6.22 -6.85
C LYS A 16 -5.64 -6.57 -6.69
N LYS A 17 -5.01 -6.12 -5.59
CA LYS A 17 -3.64 -6.51 -5.21
C LYS A 17 -3.54 -8.00 -4.86
N ILE A 18 -4.67 -8.62 -4.56
CA ILE A 18 -4.82 -10.05 -4.31
C ILE A 18 -5.84 -10.58 -5.31
N SER A 19 -5.52 -11.71 -5.95
CA SER A 19 -6.46 -12.34 -6.86
C SER A 19 -7.63 -12.94 -6.08
N ARG A 20 -8.83 -12.88 -6.66
CA ARG A 20 -10.04 -13.47 -6.05
C ARG A 20 -9.89 -14.96 -5.82
N GLN A 21 -9.23 -15.67 -6.74
CA GLN A 21 -8.96 -17.10 -6.62
C GLN A 21 -8.11 -17.40 -5.39
N LYS A 22 -6.94 -16.74 -5.25
CA LYS A 22 -6.04 -16.96 -4.12
C LYS A 22 -6.73 -16.70 -2.78
N LEU A 23 -7.51 -15.61 -2.71
CA LEU A 23 -8.28 -15.30 -1.51
C LEU A 23 -9.32 -16.39 -1.23
N SER A 24 -10.09 -16.82 -2.24
CA SER A 24 -11.09 -17.89 -2.09
C SER A 24 -10.48 -19.20 -1.61
N ASP A 25 -9.33 -19.58 -2.17
CA ASP A 25 -8.62 -20.81 -1.79
C ASP A 25 -8.14 -20.75 -0.34
N TRP A 26 -7.61 -19.59 0.08
CA TRP A 26 -7.22 -19.36 1.48
C TRP A 26 -8.40 -19.42 2.44
N LEU A 27 -9.51 -18.75 2.13
CA LEU A 27 -10.69 -18.75 3.00
C LEU A 27 -11.25 -20.17 3.16
N HIS A 28 -11.39 -20.91 2.06
CA HIS A 28 -11.83 -22.30 2.08
C HIS A 28 -10.93 -23.19 2.95
N GLU A 29 -9.61 -23.03 2.86
CA GLU A 29 -8.65 -23.79 3.68
C GLU A 29 -8.76 -23.44 5.17
N LEU A 30 -8.88 -22.15 5.49
CA LEU A 30 -9.03 -21.69 6.88
C LEU A 30 -10.33 -22.20 7.51
N ASP A 31 -11.43 -22.15 6.76
CA ASP A 31 -12.73 -22.67 7.19
C ASP A 31 -12.65 -24.18 7.44
N ASN A 32 -12.02 -24.96 6.54
CA ASN A 32 -11.82 -26.41 6.71
C ASN A 32 -11.00 -26.77 7.96
N GLN A 33 -10.03 -25.92 8.32
CA GLN A 33 -9.22 -26.10 9.52
C GLN A 33 -9.82 -25.47 10.78
N ASN A 34 -11.01 -24.89 10.71
CA ASN A 34 -11.67 -24.15 11.79
C ASN A 34 -10.79 -23.00 12.35
N VAL A 35 -9.98 -22.37 11.50
CA VAL A 35 -9.15 -21.21 11.86
C VAL A 35 -10.00 -19.94 11.80
N ALA A 36 -10.05 -19.19 12.89
CA ALA A 36 -10.73 -17.91 12.94
C ALA A 36 -9.90 -16.84 12.21
N TYR A 37 -10.54 -16.06 11.35
CA TYR A 37 -9.93 -14.91 10.70
C TYR A 37 -10.84 -13.69 10.69
N THR A 38 -10.21 -12.52 10.54
CA THR A 38 -10.91 -11.26 10.21
C THR A 38 -10.68 -10.92 8.75
N LEU A 39 -11.73 -10.95 7.94
CA LEU A 39 -11.69 -10.53 6.54
C LEU A 39 -12.02 -9.05 6.43
N VAL A 40 -11.08 -8.25 5.94
CA VAL A 40 -11.23 -6.82 5.68
C VAL A 40 -11.43 -6.60 4.19
N ASP A 41 -12.59 -6.08 3.76
CA ASP A 41 -12.89 -5.91 2.33
C ASP A 41 -11.93 -4.94 1.63
N ASP A 42 -11.70 -3.78 2.24
CA ASP A 42 -10.77 -2.77 1.73
C ASP A 42 -10.18 -1.92 2.85
N LEU A 43 -9.00 -2.32 3.34
CA LEU A 43 -8.28 -1.59 4.40
C LEU A 43 -8.06 -0.11 4.03
N CYS A 44 -7.82 0.19 2.76
CA CYS A 44 -7.61 1.57 2.35
C CYS A 44 -8.87 2.43 2.52
N GLY A 45 -10.05 1.85 2.33
CA GLY A 45 -11.32 2.57 2.45
C GLY A 45 -11.67 2.84 3.90
N LEU A 46 -11.46 1.83 4.74
CA LEU A 46 -11.66 1.94 6.17
C LEU A 46 -10.68 2.95 6.81
N ALA A 47 -9.39 2.86 6.46
CA ALA A 47 -8.38 3.77 6.97
C ALA A 47 -8.63 5.24 6.56
N ALA A 48 -8.99 5.48 5.30
CA ALA A 48 -9.27 6.84 4.81
C ALA A 48 -10.50 7.49 5.46
N LYS A 49 -11.40 6.70 6.07
CA LYS A 49 -12.62 7.19 6.70
C LYS A 49 -12.63 7.03 8.23
N GLY A 50 -11.52 6.63 8.83
CA GLY A 50 -11.42 6.39 10.28
C GLY A 50 -12.41 5.33 10.77
N LYS A 51 -12.69 4.31 9.96
CA LYS A 51 -13.69 3.26 10.23
C LYS A 51 -13.09 1.91 10.61
N ILE A 52 -11.85 1.91 11.05
CA ILE A 52 -11.18 0.71 11.55
C ILE A 52 -10.53 1.05 12.88
N GLU A 53 -10.79 0.23 13.87
CA GLU A 53 -10.25 0.37 15.22
C GLU A 53 -9.23 -0.74 15.52
N LEU A 54 -8.47 -0.61 16.62
CA LEU A 54 -7.54 -1.65 17.01
C LEU A 54 -8.28 -2.97 17.27
N SER A 55 -9.39 -2.92 18.03
CA SER A 55 -10.26 -4.06 18.38
C SER A 55 -10.79 -4.83 17.18
N ASP A 56 -10.89 -4.18 16.02
CA ASP A 56 -11.29 -4.81 14.77
C ASP A 56 -10.23 -5.79 14.27
N VAL A 57 -8.96 -5.52 14.50
CA VAL A 57 -7.83 -6.28 13.93
C VAL A 57 -6.94 -6.95 14.97
N SER A 58 -6.97 -6.53 16.23
CA SER A 58 -6.19 -7.07 17.34
C SER A 58 -6.81 -6.74 18.69
N ASP A 59 -6.62 -7.59 19.69
CA ASP A 59 -6.97 -7.36 21.10
C ASP A 59 -5.72 -7.33 21.99
N GLY A 60 -4.55 -7.12 21.39
CA GLY A 60 -3.26 -7.12 22.09
C GLY A 60 -2.49 -8.43 21.99
N GLU A 61 -3.08 -9.48 21.40
CA GLU A 61 -2.39 -10.71 21.00
C GLU A 61 -1.57 -10.53 19.71
N LYS A 62 -0.65 -11.47 19.45
CA LYS A 62 0.10 -11.51 18.20
C LYS A 62 -0.87 -11.65 17.02
N THR A 63 -0.72 -10.79 16.03
CA THR A 63 -1.63 -10.65 14.90
C THR A 63 -0.82 -10.74 13.61
N VAL A 64 -1.12 -11.74 12.78
CA VAL A 64 -0.60 -11.85 11.42
C VAL A 64 -1.58 -11.15 10.49
N PHE A 65 -1.10 -10.16 9.75
CA PHE A 65 -1.89 -9.38 8.83
C PHE A 65 -1.41 -9.62 7.40
N ILE A 66 -2.22 -10.27 6.58
CA ILE A 66 -1.89 -10.59 5.19
C ILE A 66 -2.69 -9.70 4.25
N GLY A 67 -2.02 -9.07 3.29
CA GLY A 67 -2.69 -8.16 2.36
C GLY A 67 -1.82 -7.69 1.20
N CYS A 68 -1.79 -6.39 0.93
CA CYS A 68 -0.87 -5.82 -0.05
C CYS A 68 0.56 -5.74 0.51
N GLN A 69 1.29 -4.66 0.25
CA GLN A 69 2.66 -4.50 0.76
C GLN A 69 2.66 -4.28 2.29
N PRO A 70 3.59 -4.88 3.04
CA PRO A 70 3.71 -4.69 4.49
C PRO A 70 3.80 -3.22 4.90
N LYS A 71 4.65 -2.43 4.22
CA LYS A 71 4.79 -0.99 4.46
C LYS A 71 3.48 -0.23 4.21
N ALA A 72 2.70 -0.63 3.21
CA ALA A 72 1.41 -0.01 2.93
C ALA A 72 0.39 -0.32 4.03
N MET A 73 0.24 -1.59 4.43
CA MET A 73 -0.70 -1.99 5.49
C MET A 73 -0.38 -1.34 6.83
N ARG A 74 0.91 -1.34 7.21
CA ARG A 74 1.41 -0.67 8.42
C ARG A 74 1.02 0.81 8.45
N ASN A 75 1.32 1.54 7.38
CA ASN A 75 1.09 2.98 7.34
C ASN A 75 -0.40 3.32 7.17
N LEU A 76 -1.20 2.43 6.58
CA LEU A 76 -2.67 2.57 6.56
C LEU A 76 -3.27 2.48 7.98
N LEU A 77 -2.84 1.51 8.78
CA LEU A 77 -3.30 1.38 10.18
C LEU A 77 -2.86 2.59 11.01
N LYS A 78 -1.60 3.00 10.89
CA LYS A 78 -1.10 4.22 11.56
C LYS A 78 -1.89 5.47 11.14
N ASN A 79 -2.21 5.61 9.85
CA ASN A 79 -3.02 6.71 9.34
C ASN A 79 -4.47 6.67 9.85
N ALA A 80 -4.98 5.49 10.21
CA ALA A 80 -6.28 5.32 10.86
C ALA A 80 -6.24 5.61 12.37
N GLY A 81 -5.08 6.01 12.92
CA GLY A 81 -4.90 6.27 14.35
C GLY A 81 -4.56 5.01 15.18
N ILE A 82 -4.35 3.86 14.53
CA ILE A 82 -4.01 2.61 15.22
C ILE A 82 -2.51 2.57 15.51
N GLN A 83 -2.15 2.39 16.78
CA GLN A 83 -0.77 2.16 17.19
C GLN A 83 -0.36 0.74 16.79
N VAL A 84 0.63 0.65 15.91
CA VAL A 84 1.17 -0.63 15.44
C VAL A 84 2.43 -0.98 16.23
N ASP A 85 2.32 -1.97 17.11
CA ASP A 85 3.46 -2.58 17.81
C ASP A 85 4.10 -3.64 16.92
N GLU A 86 5.35 -3.40 16.51
CA GLU A 86 6.13 -4.28 15.63
C GLU A 86 6.36 -5.68 16.20
N ASN A 87 6.27 -5.86 17.53
CA ASN A 87 6.38 -7.18 18.16
C ASN A 87 5.07 -7.97 18.13
N LYS A 88 3.94 -7.28 17.92
CA LYS A 88 2.60 -7.88 17.90
C LYS A 88 2.06 -8.05 16.49
N PHE A 89 2.36 -7.13 15.58
CA PHE A 89 1.88 -7.21 14.20
C PHE A 89 2.95 -7.78 13.27
N ASP A 90 2.64 -8.90 12.64
CA ASP A 90 3.44 -9.47 11.55
C ASP A 90 2.71 -9.26 10.22
N PHE A 91 3.21 -8.35 9.39
CA PHE A 91 2.62 -8.02 8.09
C PHE A 91 3.23 -8.87 6.98
N LYS A 92 2.39 -9.59 6.22
CA LYS A 92 2.81 -10.42 5.09
C LYS A 92 2.21 -9.95 3.76
N ASN A 93 3.04 -9.90 2.73
CA ASN A 93 2.57 -9.64 1.37
C ASN A 93 1.82 -10.86 0.83
N ALA A 94 0.55 -10.71 0.47
CA ALA A 94 -0.23 -11.84 -0.01
C ALA A 94 0.29 -12.44 -1.31
N LYS A 95 0.94 -11.68 -2.20
CA LYS A 95 1.54 -12.19 -3.44
C LYS A 95 2.70 -13.15 -3.13
N GLU A 96 3.54 -12.79 -2.17
CA GLU A 96 4.76 -13.53 -1.80
C GLU A 96 4.50 -14.64 -0.78
N THR A 97 3.43 -14.54 0.00
CA THR A 97 3.06 -15.56 0.99
C THR A 97 2.61 -16.85 0.29
N PRO A 98 3.27 -17.99 0.52
CA PRO A 98 2.88 -19.27 -0.07
C PRO A 98 1.57 -19.77 0.55
N PHE A 99 0.92 -20.71 -0.13
CA PHE A 99 -0.36 -21.26 0.35
C PHE A 99 -0.20 -22.00 1.69
N ASP A 100 0.87 -22.78 1.83
CA ASP A 100 1.12 -23.62 3.02
C ASP A 100 1.49 -22.81 4.27
N PHE A 101 1.79 -21.51 4.14
CA PHE A 101 2.00 -20.63 5.29
C PHE A 101 0.84 -20.69 6.29
N LEU A 102 -0.39 -20.83 5.81
CA LEU A 102 -1.57 -20.92 6.67
C LEU A 102 -1.66 -22.24 7.45
N LYS A 103 -0.97 -23.29 7.00
CA LYS A 103 -0.91 -24.61 7.66
C LYS A 103 0.24 -24.69 8.67
N GLU A 104 1.35 -24.02 8.37
CA GLU A 104 2.58 -24.07 9.16
C GLU A 104 2.55 -23.16 10.40
N ASN A 105 1.53 -22.29 10.51
CA ASN A 105 1.42 -21.33 11.60
C ASN A 105 0.20 -21.61 12.49
N ASP A 106 0.42 -21.46 13.80
CA ASP A 106 -0.57 -21.66 14.84
C ASP A 106 -1.51 -20.45 14.96
N PHE A 107 -2.71 -20.58 14.42
CA PHE A 107 -3.77 -19.56 14.48
C PHE A 107 -4.92 -19.96 15.41
N SER A 108 -5.52 -18.94 16.02
CA SER A 108 -6.69 -19.11 16.90
C SER A 108 -7.85 -19.77 16.14
N LYS A 109 -8.51 -20.74 16.78
CA LYS A 109 -9.68 -21.43 16.22
C LYS A 109 -10.97 -20.68 16.54
N GLY A 110 -12.01 -20.83 15.72
CA GLY A 110 -13.34 -20.28 16.01
C GLY A 110 -14.00 -19.56 14.84
N GLN A 111 -14.89 -18.62 15.16
CA GLN A 111 -15.69 -17.91 14.16
C GLN A 111 -14.90 -16.80 13.47
N SER A 112 -15.06 -16.74 12.15
CA SER A 112 -14.54 -15.67 11.32
C SER A 112 -15.49 -14.49 11.28
N LYS A 113 -14.94 -13.28 11.15
CA LYS A 113 -15.71 -12.03 11.01
C LYS A 113 -15.31 -11.28 9.75
N GLN A 114 -16.23 -10.50 9.19
CA GLN A 114 -15.97 -9.66 8.02
C GLN A 114 -16.24 -8.19 8.34
N ILE A 115 -15.30 -7.34 7.93
CA ILE A 115 -15.39 -5.89 8.03
C ILE A 115 -15.59 -5.35 6.62
N THR A 116 -16.82 -4.91 6.34
CA THR A 116 -17.24 -4.52 4.99
C THR A 116 -16.93 -3.05 4.72
N TYR A 117 -16.60 -2.77 3.45
CA TYR A 117 -16.49 -1.40 2.96
C TYR A 117 -16.93 -1.36 1.49
N ASP A 118 -18.22 -1.17 1.28
CA ASP A 118 -18.86 -1.28 -0.03
C ASP A 118 -19.19 0.06 -0.70
N LYS A 119 -18.74 1.17 -0.12
CA LYS A 119 -18.95 2.49 -0.73
C LYS A 119 -18.25 2.57 -2.08
N ASP A 120 -18.88 3.26 -3.03
CA ASP A 120 -18.20 3.68 -4.23
C ASP A 120 -17.22 4.79 -3.87
N TRP A 121 -15.93 4.49 -4.03
CA TRP A 121 -14.86 5.36 -3.58
C TRP A 121 -13.62 5.12 -4.42
N LYS A 122 -12.80 6.17 -4.51
CA LYS A 122 -11.56 6.16 -5.26
C LYS A 122 -10.41 5.84 -4.30
N PRO A 123 -9.77 4.66 -4.41
CA PRO A 123 -8.76 4.23 -3.44
C PRO A 123 -7.37 4.82 -3.74
N TRP A 124 -7.30 6.08 -4.16
CA TRP A 124 -6.06 6.72 -4.57
C TRP A 124 -5.73 7.90 -3.69
N TYR A 125 -4.82 7.69 -2.75
CA TYR A 125 -4.25 8.71 -1.88
C TYR A 125 -2.90 8.22 -1.33
N PRO A 126 -2.00 9.14 -0.94
CA PRO A 126 -0.76 8.80 -0.28
C PRO A 126 -0.97 8.48 1.20
N VAL A 127 -0.16 7.57 1.74
CA VAL A 127 0.09 7.45 3.18
C VAL A 127 1.56 7.69 3.47
N LEU A 128 1.86 8.26 4.64
CA LEU A 128 3.22 8.61 5.04
C LEU A 128 3.79 7.55 5.98
N ASP A 129 5.02 7.14 5.68
CA ASP A 129 5.87 6.39 6.59
C ASP A 129 6.66 7.35 7.47
N TYR A 130 6.15 7.58 8.68
CA TYR A 130 6.78 8.47 9.64
C TYR A 130 8.11 7.95 10.20
N SER A 131 8.46 6.69 9.99
CA SER A 131 9.80 6.19 10.36
C SER A 131 10.89 6.70 9.40
N LEU A 132 10.51 7.11 8.19
CA LEU A 132 11.39 7.67 7.17
C LEU A 132 11.18 9.18 6.97
N CYS A 133 9.96 9.67 7.20
CA CYS A 133 9.62 11.07 6.95
C CYS A 133 10.33 12.00 7.93
N THR A 134 11.22 12.84 7.41
CA THR A 134 11.91 13.90 8.16
C THR A 134 11.14 15.22 8.20
N SER A 135 9.90 15.25 7.71
CA SER A 135 9.10 16.47 7.53
C SER A 135 9.82 17.58 6.75
N CYS A 136 10.59 17.21 5.71
CA CYS A 136 11.29 18.16 4.82
C CYS A 136 10.37 19.03 3.94
N GLN A 137 9.04 18.84 4.01
CA GLN A 137 8.00 19.62 3.32
C GLN A 137 8.03 19.61 1.78
N LYS A 138 8.97 18.89 1.14
CA LYS A 138 9.06 18.84 -0.32
C LYS A 138 7.77 18.33 -0.99
N CYS A 139 7.07 17.37 -0.39
CA CYS A 139 5.80 16.87 -0.91
C CYS A 139 4.67 17.91 -0.82
N MET A 140 4.65 18.73 0.23
CA MET A 140 3.70 19.83 0.39
C MET A 140 3.93 20.88 -0.71
N ASN A 141 5.18 21.32 -0.89
CA ASN A 141 5.53 22.30 -1.92
C ASN A 141 5.34 21.78 -3.35
N PHE A 142 5.47 20.46 -3.56
CA PHE A 142 5.27 19.82 -4.85
C PHE A 142 3.79 19.59 -5.20
N CYS A 143 2.94 19.34 -4.20
CA CYS A 143 1.55 18.98 -4.44
C CYS A 143 0.67 20.20 -4.69
N LEU A 144 0.29 20.42 -5.95
CA LEU A 144 -0.63 21.51 -6.35
C LEU A 144 -2.09 21.28 -5.93
N PHE A 145 -2.41 20.13 -5.33
CA PHE A 145 -3.78 19.74 -5.01
C PHE A 145 -4.11 19.86 -3.52
N GLY A 146 -3.20 20.39 -2.68
CA GLY A 146 -3.50 20.62 -1.27
C GLY A 146 -3.74 19.33 -0.46
N VAL A 147 -3.07 18.25 -0.82
CA VAL A 147 -3.18 16.95 -0.12
C VAL A 147 -2.52 16.98 1.26
N TYR A 148 -1.45 17.76 1.40
CA TYR A 148 -0.61 17.79 2.61
C TYR A 148 -0.76 19.12 3.36
N THR A 149 -0.59 19.08 4.68
CA THR A 149 -0.41 20.26 5.55
C THR A 149 0.63 19.96 6.63
N LEU A 150 0.89 20.94 7.50
CA LEU A 150 1.66 20.77 8.72
C LEU A 150 0.74 20.60 9.92
N SER A 151 1.05 19.65 10.80
CA SER A 151 0.47 19.59 12.15
C SER A 151 1.00 20.73 13.03
N ASP A 152 0.41 20.88 14.22
CA ASP A 152 0.85 21.87 15.21
C ASP A 152 2.30 21.66 15.66
N GLU A 153 2.80 20.42 15.61
CA GLU A 153 4.19 20.07 15.90
C GLU A 153 5.13 20.19 14.68
N GLY A 154 4.65 20.75 13.57
CA GLY A 154 5.42 20.96 12.35
C GLY A 154 5.68 19.68 11.55
N LYS A 155 4.90 18.61 11.77
CA LYS A 155 5.02 17.37 10.99
C LYS A 155 4.14 17.43 9.75
N VAL A 156 4.64 16.93 8.62
CA VAL A 156 3.80 16.82 7.41
C VAL A 156 2.74 15.74 7.62
N ILE A 157 1.47 16.08 7.39
CA ILE A 157 0.34 15.14 7.45
C ILE A 157 -0.44 15.13 6.13
N VAL A 158 -1.20 14.07 5.88
CA VAL A 158 -2.13 13.97 4.74
C VAL A 158 -3.51 14.43 5.23
N GLU A 159 -3.84 15.69 4.98
CA GLU A 159 -5.08 16.34 5.43
C GLU A 159 -6.26 16.01 4.50
N ASN A 160 -6.06 16.18 3.19
CA ASN A 160 -7.12 16.08 2.19
C ASN A 160 -6.77 14.95 1.18
N PRO A 161 -6.84 13.67 1.60
CA PRO A 161 -6.47 12.55 0.73
C PRO A 161 -7.30 12.48 -0.56
N GLU A 162 -8.57 12.91 -0.52
CA GLU A 162 -9.48 12.94 -1.68
C GLU A 162 -9.07 13.94 -2.76
N ASN A 163 -8.29 14.98 -2.42
CA ASN A 163 -7.80 15.93 -3.41
C ASN A 163 -6.69 15.35 -4.28
N CYS A 164 -6.18 14.15 -3.97
CA CYS A 164 -5.11 13.55 -4.73
C CYS A 164 -5.52 13.27 -6.18
N LYS A 165 -4.81 13.88 -7.12
CA LYS A 165 -5.00 13.66 -8.56
C LYS A 165 -4.80 12.19 -8.91
N ASP A 166 -5.76 11.64 -9.63
CA ASP A 166 -5.80 10.26 -10.11
C ASP A 166 -4.49 9.86 -10.74
N LEU A 167 -3.98 8.71 -10.33
CA LEU A 167 -2.80 8.06 -10.92
C LEU A 167 -1.53 8.93 -10.91
N CYS A 168 -1.47 9.96 -10.05
CA CYS A 168 -0.30 10.81 -9.87
C CYS A 168 0.50 10.39 -8.63
N PRO A 169 1.63 9.67 -8.78
CA PRO A 169 2.52 9.31 -7.66
C PRO A 169 3.75 10.23 -7.58
N ALA A 170 3.73 11.39 -8.24
CA ALA A 170 4.95 12.19 -8.45
C ALA A 170 5.57 12.69 -7.13
N CYS A 171 4.76 12.93 -6.09
CA CYS A 171 5.27 13.25 -4.76
C CYS A 171 6.06 12.09 -4.12
N ALA A 172 5.71 10.83 -4.41
CA ALA A 172 6.48 9.68 -3.93
C ALA A 172 7.86 9.62 -4.59
N ARG A 173 7.95 9.89 -5.90
CA ARG A 173 9.22 9.91 -6.64
C ARG A 173 10.16 11.04 -6.21
N THR A 174 9.61 12.18 -5.77
CA THR A 174 10.44 13.33 -5.37
C THR A 174 10.85 13.30 -3.89
N CYS A 175 10.22 12.45 -3.08
CA CYS A 175 10.51 12.35 -1.65
C CYS A 175 11.94 11.83 -1.43
N PRO A 176 12.84 12.62 -0.82
CA PRO A 176 14.24 12.20 -0.66
C PRO A 176 14.43 11.04 0.30
N GLN A 177 13.40 10.72 1.11
CA GLN A 177 13.43 9.63 2.09
C GLN A 177 12.62 8.40 1.65
N GLY A 178 11.96 8.45 0.48
CA GLY A 178 11.06 7.36 0.06
C GLY A 178 9.93 7.07 1.05
N ALA A 179 9.46 8.12 1.76
CA ALA A 179 8.52 7.99 2.86
C ALA A 179 7.05 7.95 2.42
N ILE A 180 6.75 8.23 1.14
CA ILE A 180 5.36 8.32 0.65
C ILE A 180 4.99 7.03 -0.07
N VAL A 181 3.89 6.42 0.36
CA VAL A 181 3.39 5.16 -0.18
C VAL A 181 2.01 5.36 -0.79
N PHE A 182 1.79 4.82 -1.98
CA PHE A 182 0.49 4.74 -2.63
C PHE A 182 0.06 3.26 -2.70
N PRO A 183 -0.72 2.75 -1.73
CA PRO A 183 -1.01 1.31 -1.60
C PRO A 183 -1.59 0.64 -2.85
N LYS A 184 -2.24 1.40 -3.73
CA LYS A 184 -2.87 0.92 -4.97
C LYS A 184 -2.04 1.19 -6.23
N HIS A 185 -0.86 1.81 -6.12
CA HIS A 185 0.08 1.91 -7.24
C HIS A 185 0.53 0.51 -7.68
N HIS A 186 0.87 0.28 -8.94
CA HIS A 186 1.26 -1.06 -9.42
C HIS A 186 2.73 -1.37 -9.20
N ASP A 187 3.61 -0.37 -9.31
CA ASP A 187 5.07 -0.53 -9.14
C ASP A 187 5.55 -0.33 -7.71
N SER A 188 6.52 -1.15 -7.31
CA SER A 188 7.42 -0.90 -6.18
C SER A 188 8.54 0.07 -6.58
N PRO A 189 9.08 0.89 -5.65
CA PRO A 189 8.73 0.96 -4.23
C PRO A 189 7.51 1.86 -3.92
N ILE A 190 6.86 2.44 -4.93
CA ILE A 190 5.76 3.40 -4.75
C ILE A 190 4.57 2.77 -4.00
N ASP A 191 4.27 1.49 -4.25
CA ASP A 191 3.20 0.77 -3.58
C ASP A 191 3.53 0.31 -2.14
N GLY A 192 4.75 0.59 -1.67
CA GLY A 192 5.27 0.17 -0.38
C GLY A 192 6.08 -1.13 -0.43
N GLY A 193 6.31 -1.71 -1.62
CA GLY A 193 7.23 -2.82 -1.80
C GLY A 193 8.69 -2.38 -1.76
N GLU A 194 9.59 -3.36 -1.78
CA GLU A 194 11.04 -3.11 -1.83
C GLU A 194 11.49 -2.61 -3.20
N GLY A 195 12.64 -1.94 -3.23
CA GLY A 195 13.29 -1.45 -4.43
C GLY A 195 13.74 0.00 -4.31
N GLU A 196 14.47 0.45 -5.32
CA GLU A 196 14.91 1.83 -5.43
C GLU A 196 13.99 2.60 -6.37
N PHE A 197 13.81 3.90 -6.08
CA PHE A 197 13.27 4.80 -7.09
C PHE A 197 14.30 4.86 -8.21
N LYS A 198 13.94 4.30 -9.38
CA LYS A 198 14.78 4.47 -10.56
C LYS A 198 14.80 5.96 -10.87
N ASP A 199 15.93 6.60 -10.59
CA ASP A 199 16.27 7.82 -11.28
C ASP A 199 16.15 7.49 -12.75
N ASP A 200 15.39 8.28 -13.50
CA ASP A 200 15.21 8.05 -14.92
C ASP A 200 16.52 8.40 -15.66
N ALA A 201 17.65 7.79 -15.31
CA ALA A 201 18.95 7.95 -15.96
C ALA A 201 18.89 7.53 -17.45
N GLY A 202 17.79 6.89 -17.87
CA GLY A 202 17.39 6.64 -19.25
C GLY A 202 16.15 7.39 -19.72
N SER A 203 15.58 8.34 -18.95
CA SER A 203 14.48 9.20 -19.42
C SER A 203 14.90 9.93 -20.67
N LEU A 204 13.91 10.22 -21.50
CA LEU A 204 14.06 11.17 -22.58
C LEU A 204 14.68 12.49 -22.09
N LEU A 205 14.39 12.94 -20.86
CA LEU A 205 14.99 14.15 -20.29
C LEU A 205 16.50 14.01 -20.09
N THR A 206 16.98 12.90 -19.54
CA THR A 206 18.43 12.65 -19.40
C THR A 206 19.09 12.46 -20.76
N GLN A 207 18.40 11.86 -21.73
CA GLN A 207 18.88 11.76 -23.11
C GLN A 207 18.94 13.13 -23.81
N ILE A 208 17.95 14.00 -23.59
CA ILE A 208 17.92 15.39 -24.07
C ILE A 208 19.07 16.18 -23.46
N GLN A 209 19.29 16.06 -22.15
CA GLN A 209 20.38 16.75 -21.45
C GLN A 209 21.77 16.28 -21.90
N LYS A 210 21.90 15.04 -22.37
CA LYS A 210 23.15 14.46 -22.87
C LYS A 210 23.32 14.53 -24.38
N SER A 211 22.32 15.00 -25.13
CA SER A 211 22.38 15.09 -26.58
C SER A 211 22.58 16.52 -27.04
N ASN A 212 23.59 16.73 -27.88
CA ASN A 212 23.79 18.01 -28.58
C ASN A 212 22.80 18.21 -29.74
N ASP A 213 22.00 17.20 -30.07
CA ASP A 213 20.95 17.29 -31.09
C ASP A 213 19.69 16.57 -30.60
N VAL A 214 18.75 17.37 -30.10
CA VAL A 214 17.48 16.92 -29.53
C VAL A 214 16.53 16.38 -30.61
N TYR A 215 16.65 16.82 -31.87
CA TYR A 215 15.74 16.43 -32.95
C TYR A 215 15.93 14.97 -33.38
N GLN A 216 17.15 14.43 -33.32
CA GLN A 216 17.40 13.01 -33.63
C GLN A 216 16.79 12.05 -32.61
N LEU A 217 16.64 12.47 -31.35
CA LEU A 217 16.02 11.65 -30.29
C LEU A 217 14.52 11.46 -30.56
N PHE A 218 13.81 12.52 -30.94
CA PHE A 218 12.39 12.46 -31.30
C PHE A 218 12.15 11.69 -32.61
N GLY A 219 13.09 11.72 -33.55
CA GLY A 219 13.03 10.93 -34.79
C GLY A 219 13.12 9.41 -34.57
N LYS A 220 13.91 8.96 -33.57
CA LYS A 220 14.03 7.54 -33.21
C LYS A 220 12.78 7.00 -32.52
N GLN A 221 12.13 7.79 -31.66
CA GLN A 221 10.87 7.38 -31.01
C GLN A 221 9.73 7.20 -32.02
N LYS A 222 9.62 8.06 -33.04
CA LYS A 222 8.61 7.91 -34.11
C LYS A 222 8.72 6.61 -34.90
N LYS A 223 9.92 6.01 -35.01
CA LYS A 223 10.11 4.71 -35.68
C LYS A 223 9.66 3.53 -34.82
N SER A 224 9.80 3.62 -33.49
CA SER A 224 9.38 2.57 -32.56
C SER A 224 7.84 2.41 -32.51
N PHE A 225 7.10 3.52 -32.59
CA PHE A 225 5.63 3.51 -32.61
C PHE A 225 5.01 2.99 -33.93
N ARG A 226 5.80 2.82 -34.99
CA ARG A 226 5.30 2.36 -36.29
C ARG A 226 5.21 0.82 -36.41
N CYS A 227 5.64 0.06 -35.40
CA CYS A 227 5.69 -1.41 -35.45
C CYS A 227 4.50 -2.12 -34.75
N PHE A 228 3.47 -1.39 -34.31
CA PHE A 228 2.32 -1.96 -33.58
C PHE A 228 0.96 -1.82 -34.32
N ILE A 229 1.00 -1.58 -35.63
CA ILE A 229 -0.20 -1.67 -36.49
C ILE A 229 0.17 -2.51 -37.71
N ILE A 230 0.18 -3.83 -37.55
CA ILE A 230 -0.13 -4.82 -38.58
C ILE A 230 -0.86 -5.97 -37.88
#